data_AF-A0AAU2NCZ4-F1
#
_entry.id   AF-A0AAU2NCZ4-F1
#
_cell.length_a   1.000
_cell.length_b   1.000
_cell.length_c   1.000
_cell.angle_alpha   90.00
_cell.angle_beta   90.00
_cell.angle_gamma   90.00
#
_symmetry.space_group_name_H-M   'P 1'
#
loop_
_entity.id
_entity.type
_entity.pdbx_description
1 polymer ?
#
loop_
_entity_poly.entity_id
_entity_poly.type
_entity_poly.pdbx_seq_one_letter_code
_entity_poly.pdbx_strand_id
1 'polypeptide(L)'
;MTTTYTLRDDKGTAIGSAQLKINLSMSLSATSSMWTELVTVTMVSSTSNVPSLNIAFDASCTAPCQMGAAKPWAGARTLTPGTSAQGTVLYSDSPAVGAVDSLANDYHMYVTQDNTIPLQPNVNWTNPRKVRCDNAVHEPGKGSPGCVYADVRPDLSYSLTDYGAAAATYAFALNYLPNMPKQFTRLKGDSEPNRKRTCGAQSTVPFAQLDPVAFPEDSCDEFPFAGTYQGGTNGGLCAEIVPQLTNGNWTFRETTGHPVTYKESCVRGHVPLPVNKAAGGKYGSFVQTQRLIDTEAFTVSWTT
;
A
#
# COMPACT_ATOMS: atom_id res chain seq x y z
N MET A 1 19.21 -8.64 -5.16
CA MET A 1 20.58 -8.18 -4.85
C MET A 1 21.58 -9.09 -5.55
N THR A 2 22.77 -8.58 -5.87
CA THR A 2 23.91 -9.40 -6.33
C THR A 2 25.08 -9.16 -5.39
N THR A 3 25.87 -10.20 -5.10
CA THR A 3 27.13 -10.11 -4.36
C THR A 3 28.21 -10.96 -5.04
N THR A 4 29.47 -10.60 -4.81
CA THR A 4 30.62 -11.28 -5.41
C THR A 4 31.46 -11.93 -4.32
N TYR A 5 31.60 -13.25 -4.41
CA TYR A 5 32.61 -13.98 -3.65
C TYR A 5 33.96 -13.84 -4.36
N THR A 6 35.03 -13.59 -3.60
CA THR A 6 36.40 -13.53 -4.11
C THR A 6 37.25 -14.56 -3.37
N LEU A 7 37.80 -15.52 -4.10
CA LEU A 7 38.80 -16.44 -3.60
C LEU A 7 40.16 -15.74 -3.62
N ARG A 8 40.88 -15.79 -2.49
CA ARG A 8 42.22 -15.23 -2.36
C ARG A 8 43.21 -16.30 -1.94
N ASP A 9 44.44 -16.17 -2.42
CA ASP A 9 45.56 -17.03 -1.98
C ASP A 9 46.06 -16.64 -0.58
N ASP A 10 47.10 -17.33 -0.11
CA ASP A 10 47.76 -17.10 1.19
C ASP A 10 48.42 -15.72 1.31
N LYS A 11 48.65 -15.03 0.19
CA LYS A 11 49.18 -13.66 0.12
C LYS A 11 48.08 -12.61 -0.01
N GLY A 12 46.82 -13.01 -0.03
CA GLY A 12 45.66 -12.13 -0.21
C GLY A 12 45.39 -11.74 -1.66
N THR A 13 46.08 -12.31 -2.64
CA THR A 13 45.88 -12.06 -4.07
C THR A 13 44.58 -12.70 -4.53
N ALA A 14 43.73 -11.97 -5.27
CA ALA A 14 42.51 -12.55 -5.83
C ALA A 14 42.86 -13.54 -6.95
N ILE A 15 42.47 -14.81 -6.78
CA ILE A 15 42.75 -15.90 -7.73
C ILE A 15 41.49 -16.50 -8.33
N GLY A 16 40.31 -16.11 -7.85
CA GLY A 16 39.04 -16.56 -8.41
C GLY A 16 37.87 -15.76 -7.87
N SER A 17 36.73 -15.86 -8.51
CA SER A 17 35.50 -15.22 -8.06
C SER A 17 34.25 -15.97 -8.50
N ALA A 18 33.15 -15.67 -7.84
CA ALA A 18 31.82 -16.11 -8.23
C ALA A 18 30.79 -15.01 -7.94
N GLN A 19 29.77 -14.92 -8.78
CA GLN A 19 28.63 -14.02 -8.57
C GLN A 19 27.43 -14.79 -8.04
N LEU A 20 26.89 -14.31 -6.93
CA LEU A 20 25.66 -14.82 -6.32
C LEU A 20 24.55 -13.80 -6.51
N LYS A 21 23.42 -14.24 -7.07
CA LYS A 21 22.17 -13.46 -7.13
C LYS A 21 21.24 -13.92 -6.03
N ILE A 22 20.82 -12.99 -5.18
CA ILE A 22 19.85 -13.21 -4.11
C ILE A 22 18.53 -12.55 -4.50
N ASN A 23 17.46 -13.35 -4.54
CA ASN A 23 16.09 -12.87 -4.68
C ASN A 23 15.31 -13.20 -3.41
N LEU A 24 14.64 -12.18 -2.88
CA LEU A 24 13.80 -12.26 -1.70
C LEU A 24 12.39 -11.86 -2.12
N SER A 25 11.40 -12.67 -1.78
CA SER A 25 10.00 -12.42 -2.15
C SER A 25 9.11 -12.78 -0.99
N MET A 26 8.30 -11.82 -0.54
CA MET A 26 7.30 -12.03 0.50
C MET A 26 5.98 -11.40 0.09
N SER A 27 4.90 -11.90 0.68
CA SER A 27 3.58 -11.26 0.61
C SER A 27 3.11 -11.01 2.03
N LEU A 28 2.78 -9.75 2.30
CA LEU A 28 2.22 -9.33 3.57
C LEU A 28 0.69 -9.45 3.49
N SER A 29 0.05 -9.53 4.66
CA SER A 29 -1.39 -9.69 4.75
C SER A 29 -2.00 -8.60 5.61
N ALA A 30 -3.06 -7.99 5.08
CA ALA A 30 -3.85 -7.02 5.83
C ALA A 30 -4.54 -7.62 7.07
N THR A 31 -4.57 -8.95 7.23
CA THR A 31 -5.29 -9.64 8.31
C THR A 31 -4.44 -10.67 9.04
N SER A 32 -3.12 -10.68 8.82
CA SER A 32 -2.18 -11.56 9.52
C SER A 32 -0.90 -10.81 9.83
N SER A 33 -0.44 -10.93 11.08
CA SER A 33 0.86 -10.43 11.53
C SER A 33 2.00 -11.44 11.36
N MET A 34 1.73 -12.56 10.66
CA MET A 34 2.74 -13.53 10.24
C MET A 34 2.90 -13.49 8.73
N TRP A 35 4.15 -13.58 8.26
CA TRP A 35 4.44 -13.64 6.83
C TRP A 35 5.64 -14.54 6.55
N THR A 36 5.62 -15.14 5.37
CA THR A 36 6.70 -15.98 4.86
C THR A 36 7.45 -15.23 3.78
N GLU A 37 8.78 -15.35 3.79
CA GLU A 37 9.64 -14.86 2.73
C GLU A 37 10.38 -16.01 2.07
N LEU A 38 10.23 -16.09 0.75
CA LEU A 38 10.97 -17.00 -0.10
C LEU A 38 12.36 -16.42 -0.37
N VAL A 39 13.37 -17.18 0.04
CA VAL A 39 14.79 -16.88 -0.21
C VAL A 39 15.25 -17.76 -1.36
N THR A 40 15.79 -17.15 -2.41
CA THR A 40 16.44 -17.86 -3.51
C THR A 40 17.83 -17.30 -3.73
N VAL A 41 18.85 -18.16 -3.65
CA VAL A 41 20.24 -17.81 -3.93
C VAL A 41 20.73 -18.62 -5.12
N THR A 42 21.20 -17.94 -6.16
CA THR A 42 21.68 -18.55 -7.40
C THR A 42 23.15 -18.20 -7.61
N MET A 43 23.99 -19.19 -7.92
CA MET A 43 25.35 -18.95 -8.39
C MET A 43 25.31 -18.72 -9.90
N VAL A 44 25.41 -17.46 -10.31
CA VAL A 44 25.17 -17.05 -11.70
C VAL A 44 26.37 -17.37 -12.59
N SER A 45 27.57 -17.12 -12.10
CA SER A 45 28.83 -17.35 -12.81
C SER A 45 29.97 -17.54 -11.83
N SER A 46 31.04 -18.20 -12.28
CA SER A 46 32.30 -18.26 -11.56
C SER A 46 33.50 -18.46 -12.48
N THR A 47 34.68 -18.18 -11.94
CA THR A 47 35.96 -18.58 -12.53
C THR A 47 36.24 -20.07 -12.26
N SER A 48 37.11 -20.69 -13.05
CA SER A 48 37.50 -22.11 -12.89
C SER A 48 38.02 -22.47 -11.49
N ASN A 49 38.63 -21.51 -10.77
CA ASN A 49 39.15 -21.72 -9.42
C ASN A 49 38.07 -21.76 -8.33
N VAL A 50 36.81 -21.46 -8.68
CA VAL A 50 35.63 -21.51 -7.80
C VAL A 50 34.55 -22.37 -8.46
N PRO A 51 34.74 -23.70 -8.54
CA PRO A 51 33.80 -24.59 -9.22
C PRO A 51 32.48 -24.76 -8.45
N SER A 52 32.51 -24.58 -7.13
CA SER A 52 31.34 -24.63 -6.26
C SER A 52 31.52 -23.72 -5.04
N LEU A 53 30.40 -23.39 -4.40
CA LEU A 53 30.33 -22.65 -3.15
C LEU A 53 29.33 -23.31 -2.20
N ASN A 54 29.65 -23.34 -0.92
CA ASN A 54 28.74 -23.72 0.16
C ASN A 54 28.12 -22.46 0.76
N ILE A 55 26.79 -22.40 0.80
CA ILE A 55 26.05 -21.26 1.34
C ILE A 55 25.18 -21.65 2.54
N ALA A 56 25.28 -20.90 3.62
CA ALA A 56 24.31 -20.89 4.71
C ALA A 56 23.68 -19.50 4.80
N PHE A 57 22.43 -19.45 5.26
CA PHE A 57 21.64 -18.22 5.29
C PHE A 57 20.86 -18.14 6.61
N ASP A 58 20.82 -16.97 7.21
CA ASP A 58 20.00 -16.64 8.37
C ASP A 58 19.33 -15.28 8.15
N ALA A 59 18.07 -15.19 8.56
CA ALA A 59 17.29 -13.96 8.57
C ALA A 59 16.92 -13.60 10.00
N SER A 60 16.85 -12.31 10.27
CA SER A 60 16.35 -11.76 11.52
C SER A 60 15.48 -10.53 11.24
N CYS A 61 14.87 -10.00 12.28
CA CYS A 61 14.09 -8.78 12.20
C CYS A 61 14.24 -7.94 13.47
N THR A 62 14.07 -6.63 13.35
CA THR A 62 14.12 -5.71 14.49
C THR A 62 12.93 -5.96 15.42
N ALA A 63 13.15 -5.95 16.74
CA ALA A 63 12.07 -6.05 17.72
C ALA A 63 10.96 -5.00 17.47
N PRO A 64 9.68 -5.32 17.74
CA PRO A 64 9.17 -6.50 18.44
C PRO A 64 9.01 -7.79 17.61
N CYS A 65 9.40 -7.78 16.34
CA CYS A 65 9.30 -8.96 15.48
C CYS A 65 10.07 -10.17 16.02
N GLN A 66 9.51 -11.36 15.76
CA GLN A 66 10.05 -12.66 16.10
C GLN A 66 10.21 -13.53 14.86
N MET A 67 11.27 -14.35 14.85
CA MET A 67 11.47 -15.36 13.82
C MET A 67 10.75 -16.66 14.22
N GLY A 68 9.78 -17.09 13.43
CA GLY A 68 9.24 -18.45 13.50
C GLY A 68 10.18 -19.48 12.85
N ALA A 69 10.93 -19.06 11.84
CA ALA A 69 12.01 -19.82 11.22
C ALA A 69 13.04 -18.86 10.61
N ALA A 70 14.24 -18.78 11.21
CA ALA A 70 15.29 -17.87 10.78
C ALA A 70 16.07 -18.37 9.55
N LYS A 71 16.06 -19.68 9.28
CA LYS A 71 16.87 -20.28 8.20
C LYS A 71 15.97 -20.86 7.12
N PRO A 72 16.21 -20.52 5.84
CA PRO A 72 15.40 -21.05 4.73
C PRO A 72 15.65 -22.54 4.47
N TRP A 73 16.80 -23.07 4.88
CA TRP A 73 17.15 -24.49 4.81
C TRP A 73 18.08 -24.87 5.97
N ALA A 74 18.16 -26.18 6.26
CA ALA A 74 19.10 -26.70 7.26
C ALA A 74 20.52 -26.78 6.68
N GLY A 75 21.51 -26.36 7.48
CA GLY A 75 22.93 -26.46 7.13
C GLY A 75 23.36 -25.62 5.92
N ALA A 76 24.49 -25.99 5.32
CA ALA A 76 24.98 -25.36 4.11
C ALA A 76 24.44 -26.08 2.85
N ARG A 77 24.26 -25.32 1.77
CA ARG A 77 23.90 -25.84 0.45
C ARG A 77 25.03 -25.58 -0.53
N THR A 78 25.44 -26.61 -1.26
CA THR A 78 26.44 -26.46 -2.32
C THR A 78 25.78 -25.96 -3.60
N LEU A 79 26.32 -24.90 -4.17
CA LEU A 79 25.94 -24.36 -5.48
C LEU A 79 27.10 -24.51 -6.46
N THR A 80 26.74 -24.77 -7.72
CA THR A 80 27.59 -24.68 -8.91
C THR A 80 27.01 -23.62 -9.86
N PRO A 81 27.79 -23.13 -10.85
CA PRO A 81 27.27 -22.18 -11.84
C PRO A 81 25.95 -22.63 -12.46
N GLY A 82 24.93 -21.76 -12.44
CA GLY A 82 23.59 -22.01 -12.95
C GLY A 82 22.61 -22.65 -11.98
N THR A 83 23.04 -23.08 -10.78
CA THR A 83 22.16 -23.73 -9.79
C THR A 83 21.73 -22.79 -8.67
N SER A 84 20.66 -23.18 -7.95
CA SER A 84 20.07 -22.38 -6.88
C SER A 84 19.72 -23.20 -5.64
N ALA A 85 19.84 -22.56 -4.49
CA ALA A 85 19.20 -22.99 -3.25
C ALA A 85 17.95 -22.14 -3.01
N GLN A 86 16.90 -22.78 -2.53
CA GLN A 86 15.63 -22.14 -2.23
C GLN A 86 15.08 -22.66 -0.90
N GLY A 87 14.41 -21.77 -0.18
CA GLY A 87 13.69 -22.11 1.03
C GLY A 87 12.99 -20.89 1.60
N THR A 88 12.34 -21.06 2.75
CA THR A 88 11.48 -20.02 3.32
C THR A 88 11.87 -19.69 4.74
N VAL A 89 11.88 -18.40 5.08
CA VAL A 89 11.94 -17.92 6.45
C VAL A 89 10.56 -17.43 6.88
N LEU A 90 10.28 -17.51 8.18
CA LEU A 90 9.00 -17.14 8.77
C LEU A 90 9.22 -16.06 9.82
N TYR A 91 8.47 -14.98 9.68
CA TYR A 91 8.44 -13.85 10.60
C TYR A 91 7.05 -13.75 11.23
N SER A 92 7.00 -13.18 12.42
CA SER A 92 5.77 -12.88 13.13
C SER A 92 5.91 -11.64 13.99
N ASP A 93 4.82 -10.92 14.15
CA ASP A 93 4.69 -9.83 15.10
C ASP A 93 3.36 -9.93 15.87
N SER A 94 3.24 -9.20 16.98
CA SER A 94 2.05 -9.20 17.84
C SER A 94 1.75 -7.81 18.39
N PRO A 95 1.41 -6.82 17.52
CA PRO A 95 1.11 -5.47 17.95
C PRO A 95 -0.11 -5.46 18.88
N ALA A 96 0.02 -4.77 20.02
CA ALA A 96 -1.10 -4.52 20.92
C ALA A 96 -2.21 -3.73 20.22
N VAL A 97 -3.45 -3.77 20.74
CA VAL A 97 -4.57 -2.99 20.19
C VAL A 97 -4.20 -1.50 20.12
N GLY A 98 -4.34 -0.90 18.94
CA GLY A 98 -3.97 0.49 18.67
C GLY A 98 -2.48 0.72 18.40
N ALA A 99 -1.62 -0.29 18.57
CA ALA A 99 -0.18 -0.17 18.33
C ALA A 99 0.17 -0.26 16.84
N VAL A 100 1.32 0.33 16.51
CA VAL A 100 1.93 0.36 15.19
C VAL A 100 3.41 0.08 15.35
N ASP A 101 3.88 -1.02 14.79
CA ASP A 101 5.27 -1.46 14.84
C ASP A 101 5.90 -1.34 13.45
N SER A 102 7.13 -0.86 13.41
CA SER A 102 7.91 -0.70 12.17
C SER A 102 9.17 -1.55 12.26
N LEU A 103 9.28 -2.48 11.33
CA LEU A 103 10.20 -3.60 11.39
C LEU A 103 11.12 -3.57 10.16
N ALA A 104 12.41 -3.80 10.37
CA ALA A 104 13.35 -4.11 9.30
C ALA A 104 13.67 -5.61 9.33
N ASN A 105 13.79 -6.21 8.14
CA ASN A 105 14.30 -7.57 8.00
C ASN A 105 15.79 -7.49 7.68
N ASP A 106 16.59 -8.22 8.43
CA ASP A 106 18.03 -8.29 8.31
C ASP A 106 18.44 -9.68 7.83
N TYR A 107 19.53 -9.74 7.07
CA TYR A 107 19.98 -10.96 6.43
C TYR A 107 21.48 -11.14 6.59
N HIS A 108 21.86 -12.40 6.83
CA HIS A 108 23.22 -12.85 6.88
C HIS A 108 23.38 -14.09 5.99
N MET A 109 24.35 -14.05 5.08
CA MET A 109 24.74 -15.18 4.27
C MET A 109 26.22 -15.49 4.50
N TYR A 110 26.50 -16.76 4.81
CA TYR A 110 27.85 -17.30 4.97
C TYR A 110 28.21 -18.11 3.72
N VAL A 111 29.33 -17.79 3.09
CA VAL A 111 29.77 -18.34 1.81
C VAL A 111 31.19 -18.89 1.94
N THR A 112 31.38 -20.17 1.65
CA THR A 112 32.69 -20.83 1.71
C THR A 112 32.94 -21.69 0.49
N GLN A 113 34.20 -22.06 0.30
CA GLN A 113 34.64 -23.06 -0.66
C GLN A 113 35.47 -24.10 0.09
N ASP A 114 35.28 -25.38 -0.22
CA ASP A 114 36.00 -26.47 0.45
C ASP A 114 37.50 -26.34 0.22
N ASN A 115 38.29 -26.71 1.23
CA ASN A 115 39.77 -26.66 1.22
C ASN A 115 40.35 -25.25 1.00
N THR A 116 39.59 -24.20 1.31
CA THR A 116 40.05 -22.81 1.28
C THR A 116 39.85 -22.14 2.63
N ILE A 117 40.63 -21.10 2.92
CA ILE A 117 40.41 -20.22 4.08
C ILE A 117 39.71 -18.96 3.58
N PRO A 118 38.41 -18.79 3.85
CA PRO A 118 37.68 -17.62 3.36
C PRO A 118 38.11 -16.37 4.12
N LEU A 119 38.60 -15.34 3.42
CA LEU A 119 38.96 -14.06 4.04
C LEU A 119 37.72 -13.18 4.33
N GLN A 120 36.65 -13.33 3.55
CA GLN A 120 35.39 -12.59 3.72
C GLN A 120 34.19 -13.50 3.40
N PRO A 121 33.86 -14.46 4.27
CA PRO A 121 32.75 -15.38 4.01
C PRO A 121 31.37 -14.76 4.27
N ASN A 122 31.31 -13.59 4.92
CA ASN A 122 30.06 -13.02 5.39
C ASN A 122 29.54 -11.94 4.43
N VAL A 123 28.25 -12.04 4.10
CA VAL A 123 27.48 -10.99 3.43
C VAL A 123 26.31 -10.63 4.32
N ASN A 124 26.23 -9.37 4.76
CA ASN A 124 25.15 -8.86 5.59
C ASN A 124 24.44 -7.72 4.86
N TRP A 125 23.11 -7.67 4.94
CA TRP A 125 22.33 -6.54 4.45
C TRP A 125 20.98 -6.47 5.14
N THR A 126 20.37 -5.29 5.10
CA THR A 126 19.02 -5.03 5.60
C THR A 126 18.08 -4.81 4.42
N ASN A 127 16.83 -5.25 4.53
CA ASN A 127 15.79 -4.90 3.57
C ASN A 127 15.58 -3.37 3.61
N PRO A 128 15.74 -2.65 2.48
CA PRO A 128 15.50 -1.20 2.47
C PRO A 128 14.03 -0.86 2.72
N ARG A 129 13.10 -1.79 2.47
CA ARG A 129 11.67 -1.61 2.76
C ARG A 129 11.38 -2.09 4.18
N LYS A 130 10.71 -1.23 4.94
CA LYS A 130 10.21 -1.58 6.27
C LYS A 130 8.84 -2.25 6.17
N VAL A 131 8.64 -3.28 6.98
CA VAL A 131 7.33 -3.87 7.23
C VAL A 131 6.69 -3.07 8.35
N ARG A 132 5.46 -2.59 8.16
CA ARG A 132 4.62 -2.11 9.26
C ARG A 132 3.65 -3.20 9.62
N CYS A 133 3.67 -3.63 10.87
CA CYS A 133 2.61 -4.46 11.45
C CYS A 133 1.85 -3.61 12.46
N ASP A 134 0.52 -3.67 12.46
CA ASP A 134 -0.27 -2.83 13.35
C ASP A 134 -1.57 -3.51 13.78
N ASN A 135 -2.19 -2.95 14.82
CA ASN A 135 -3.57 -3.24 15.21
C ASN A 135 -4.33 -1.92 15.41
N ALA A 136 -4.07 -0.96 14.52
CA ALA A 136 -4.50 0.43 14.65
C ALA A 136 -5.52 0.84 13.57
N VAL A 137 -5.76 0.02 12.55
CA VAL A 137 -6.73 0.34 11.48
C VAL A 137 -8.17 0.38 12.00
N HIS A 138 -8.53 -0.63 12.81
CA HIS A 138 -9.88 -0.84 13.31
C HIS A 138 -10.10 -0.17 14.67
N GLU A 139 -11.37 -0.10 15.07
CA GLU A 139 -11.71 0.19 16.47
C GLU A 139 -11.27 -0.97 17.38
N PRO A 140 -10.98 -0.70 18.67
CA PRO A 140 -10.62 -1.75 19.62
C PRO A 140 -11.58 -2.94 19.59
N GLY A 141 -11.04 -4.14 19.36
CA GLY A 141 -11.81 -5.39 19.30
C GLY A 141 -12.60 -5.61 17.99
N LYS A 142 -12.39 -4.80 16.94
CA LYS A 142 -13.13 -4.86 15.67
C LYS A 142 -12.27 -5.21 14.44
N GLY A 143 -11.27 -6.06 14.61
CA GLY A 143 -10.45 -6.56 13.50
C GLY A 143 -9.25 -7.36 13.98
N SER A 144 -8.41 -7.77 13.04
CA SER A 144 -7.17 -8.50 13.31
C SER A 144 -5.95 -7.61 13.03
N PRO A 145 -4.84 -7.83 13.75
CA PRO A 145 -3.58 -7.23 13.37
C PRO A 145 -3.15 -7.73 11.98
N GLY A 146 -2.36 -6.93 11.30
CA GLY A 146 -1.88 -7.24 9.96
C GLY A 146 -0.66 -6.43 9.60
N CYS A 147 -0.01 -6.79 8.50
CA CYS A 147 1.21 -6.13 8.05
C CYS A 147 1.09 -5.63 6.61
N VAL A 148 1.75 -4.51 6.32
CA VAL A 148 1.88 -3.90 4.99
C VAL A 148 3.28 -3.30 4.83
N TYR A 149 3.64 -2.92 3.60
CA TYR A 149 4.85 -2.13 3.38
C TYR A 149 4.59 -0.68 3.78
N ALA A 150 5.37 -0.17 4.73
CA ALA A 150 5.17 1.17 5.29
C ALA A 150 5.44 2.30 4.27
N ASP A 151 6.27 2.03 3.27
CA ASP A 151 6.79 3.00 2.31
C ASP A 151 6.00 3.03 0.99
N VAL A 152 5.09 2.08 0.79
CA VAL A 152 4.23 2.04 -0.39
C VAL A 152 3.00 2.89 -0.13
N ARG A 153 2.96 4.07 -0.76
CA ARG A 153 1.75 4.89 -0.75
C ARG A 153 0.66 4.19 -1.55
N PRO A 154 -0.50 3.89 -0.96
CA PRO A 154 -1.57 3.23 -1.69
C PRO A 154 -2.36 4.24 -2.54
N ASP A 155 -2.90 3.75 -3.65
CA ASP A 155 -3.76 4.50 -4.56
C ASP A 155 -5.17 3.90 -4.56
N LEU A 156 -6.17 4.73 -4.25
CA LEU A 156 -7.57 4.37 -4.35
C LEU A 156 -8.08 4.73 -5.74
N SER A 157 -8.09 3.74 -6.63
CA SER A 157 -8.57 3.92 -7.99
C SER A 157 -10.06 3.64 -8.10
N TYR A 158 -10.84 4.51 -8.74
CA TYR A 158 -12.26 4.31 -9.07
C TYR A 158 -12.49 4.13 -10.57
N SER A 159 -13.06 3.00 -10.97
CA SER A 159 -13.48 2.77 -12.36
C SER A 159 -14.79 3.51 -12.64
N LEU A 160 -14.84 4.25 -13.75
CA LEU A 160 -16.06 4.89 -14.26
C LEU A 160 -17.12 3.85 -14.62
N THR A 161 -16.71 2.66 -15.04
CA THR A 161 -17.61 1.54 -15.36
C THR A 161 -18.28 0.97 -14.11
N ASP A 162 -17.52 0.77 -13.03
CA ASP A 162 -18.03 0.09 -11.83
C ASP A 162 -18.75 1.05 -10.86
N TYR A 163 -18.33 2.32 -10.82
CA TYR A 163 -18.80 3.30 -9.83
C TYR A 163 -19.48 4.52 -10.45
N GLY A 164 -19.65 4.54 -11.77
CA GLY A 164 -20.53 5.48 -12.48
C GLY A 164 -20.39 6.93 -12.05
N ALA A 165 -21.52 7.53 -11.67
CA ALA A 165 -21.61 8.94 -11.31
C ALA A 165 -20.74 9.32 -10.09
N ALA A 166 -20.47 8.40 -9.17
CA ALA A 166 -19.55 8.65 -8.05
C ALA A 166 -18.11 8.83 -8.57
N ALA A 167 -17.62 7.88 -9.37
CA ALA A 167 -16.30 7.98 -9.99
C ALA A 167 -16.18 9.22 -10.90
N ALA A 168 -17.24 9.54 -11.65
CA ALA A 168 -17.29 10.74 -12.48
C ALA A 168 -17.21 12.04 -11.65
N THR A 169 -17.83 12.07 -10.47
CA THR A 169 -17.72 13.19 -9.53
C THR A 169 -16.28 13.39 -9.05
N TYR A 170 -15.60 12.29 -8.68
CA TYR A 170 -14.20 12.36 -8.23
C TYR A 170 -13.27 12.75 -9.38
N ALA A 171 -13.51 12.20 -10.58
CA ALA A 171 -12.77 12.55 -11.79
C ALA A 171 -12.95 14.04 -12.14
N PHE A 172 -14.17 14.58 -12.00
CA PHE A 172 -14.43 16.00 -12.20
C PHE A 172 -13.54 16.85 -11.29
N ALA A 173 -13.56 16.57 -9.99
CA ALA A 173 -12.73 17.28 -9.02
C ALA A 173 -11.24 17.20 -9.34
N LEU A 174 -10.72 16.01 -9.61
CA LEU A 174 -9.29 15.80 -9.85
C LEU A 174 -8.79 16.45 -11.15
N ASN A 175 -9.66 16.55 -12.17
CA ASN A 175 -9.31 17.08 -13.49
C ASN A 175 -9.55 18.59 -13.63
N TYR A 176 -10.65 19.11 -13.05
CA TYR A 176 -11.12 20.47 -13.32
C TYR A 176 -10.99 21.44 -12.16
N LEU A 177 -10.82 20.97 -10.92
CA LEU A 177 -10.66 21.84 -9.75
C LEU A 177 -9.16 22.01 -9.42
N PRO A 178 -8.55 23.17 -9.68
CA PRO A 178 -7.11 23.40 -9.49
C PRO A 178 -6.71 23.38 -8.01
N ASN A 179 -7.66 23.70 -7.12
CA ASN A 179 -7.45 23.70 -5.67
C ASN A 179 -7.68 22.32 -5.04
N MET A 180 -7.99 21.29 -5.83
CA MET A 180 -8.18 19.93 -5.33
C MET A 180 -6.84 19.35 -4.86
N PRO A 181 -6.73 18.87 -3.61
CA PRO A 181 -5.51 18.23 -3.13
C PRO A 181 -5.15 17.01 -4.00
N LYS A 182 -3.85 16.81 -4.21
CA LYS A 182 -3.30 15.63 -4.92
C LYS A 182 -3.02 14.45 -3.98
N GLN A 183 -3.14 14.68 -2.69
CA GLN A 183 -2.91 13.70 -1.63
C GLN A 183 -3.96 13.89 -0.54
N PHE A 184 -4.49 12.79 -0.05
CA PHE A 184 -5.51 12.74 0.98
C PHE A 184 -4.93 12.04 2.19
N THR A 185 -5.39 12.40 3.39
CA THR A 185 -4.99 11.75 4.63
C THR A 185 -6.21 11.15 5.31
N ARG A 186 -6.12 9.88 5.71
CA ARG A 186 -7.20 9.20 6.42
C ARG A 186 -7.52 9.97 7.69
N LEU A 187 -8.80 10.25 7.90
CA LEU A 187 -9.35 10.65 9.19
C LEU A 187 -9.91 9.38 9.87
N LYS A 188 -9.27 8.92 10.94
CA LYS A 188 -9.80 7.86 11.79
C LYS A 188 -10.70 8.48 12.86
N GLY A 189 -11.98 8.14 12.82
CA GLY A 189 -12.96 8.62 13.77
C GLY A 189 -14.31 8.88 13.09
N ASP A 190 -15.11 9.71 13.72
CA ASP A 190 -16.43 10.05 13.19
C ASP A 190 -16.31 10.94 11.93
N SER A 191 -16.79 10.42 10.81
CA SER A 191 -16.86 11.14 9.53
C SER A 191 -18.15 11.94 9.38
N GLU A 192 -19.12 11.74 10.27
CA GLU A 192 -20.41 12.40 10.23
C GLU A 192 -20.35 13.93 10.35
N PRO A 193 -19.46 14.55 11.15
CA PRO A 193 -19.28 15.99 11.15
C PRO A 193 -18.86 16.53 9.77
N ASN A 194 -18.03 15.79 9.03
CA ASN A 194 -17.63 16.18 7.68
C ASN A 194 -18.81 16.09 6.70
N ARG A 195 -19.58 15.00 6.78
CA ARG A 195 -20.80 14.85 5.96
C ARG A 195 -21.82 15.93 6.22
N LYS A 196 -22.06 16.26 7.50
CA LYS A 196 -23.02 17.30 7.89
C LYS A 196 -22.65 18.68 7.35
N ARG A 197 -21.37 19.02 7.29
CA ARG A 197 -20.89 20.30 6.75
C ARG A 197 -20.96 20.36 5.22
N THR A 198 -20.70 19.26 4.53
CA THR A 198 -20.67 19.24 3.06
C THR A 198 -22.06 18.96 2.47
N CYS A 199 -22.66 17.84 2.82
CA CYS A 199 -23.93 17.37 2.25
C CYS A 199 -25.15 17.60 3.17
N GLY A 200 -24.94 17.85 4.47
CA GLY A 200 -26.02 17.91 5.45
C GLY A 200 -26.45 19.30 5.90
N ALA A 201 -27.13 19.32 7.04
CA ALA A 201 -27.77 20.51 7.62
C ALA A 201 -26.80 21.59 8.14
N GLN A 202 -25.49 21.32 8.19
CA GLN A 202 -24.50 22.32 8.59
C GLN A 202 -23.87 23.04 7.38
N SER A 203 -24.23 22.66 6.16
CA SER A 203 -23.90 23.45 4.98
C SER A 203 -24.67 24.78 5.00
N THR A 204 -24.02 25.88 4.60
CA THR A 204 -24.72 27.17 4.40
C THR A 204 -25.71 27.10 3.24
N VAL A 205 -25.50 26.15 2.33
CA VAL A 205 -26.48 25.78 1.32
C VAL A 205 -26.72 24.27 1.40
N PRO A 206 -27.79 23.83 2.09
CA PRO A 206 -28.13 22.42 2.22
C PRO A 206 -28.27 21.76 0.85
N PHE A 207 -27.79 20.51 0.74
CA PHE A 207 -28.01 19.73 -0.47
C PHE A 207 -29.52 19.47 -0.65
N ALA A 208 -30.03 19.76 -1.84
CA ALA A 208 -31.42 19.53 -2.21
C ALA A 208 -31.47 18.48 -3.31
N GLN A 209 -32.27 17.43 -3.15
CA GLN A 209 -32.48 16.45 -4.22
C GLN A 209 -33.06 17.13 -5.47
N LEU A 210 -32.65 16.70 -6.66
CA LEU A 210 -33.06 17.32 -7.93
C LEU A 210 -34.58 17.31 -8.13
N ASP A 211 -35.17 16.13 -7.95
CA ASP A 211 -36.62 15.89 -7.96
C ASP A 211 -36.83 14.64 -7.10
N PRO A 212 -37.32 14.76 -5.86
CA PRO A 212 -37.51 13.62 -4.97
C PRO A 212 -38.51 12.57 -5.49
N VAL A 213 -39.39 12.94 -6.43
CA VAL A 213 -40.38 12.02 -7.01
C VAL A 213 -39.79 11.28 -8.20
N ALA A 214 -39.10 12.00 -9.10
CA ALA A 214 -38.47 11.39 -10.27
C ALA A 214 -37.15 10.67 -9.94
N PHE A 215 -36.42 11.15 -8.92
CA PHE A 215 -35.12 10.64 -8.49
C PHE A 215 -35.12 10.41 -6.96
N PRO A 216 -35.93 9.46 -6.44
CA PRO A 216 -36.06 9.21 -5.01
C PRO A 216 -34.75 8.76 -4.35
N GLU A 217 -33.83 8.19 -5.13
CA GLU A 217 -32.51 7.73 -4.68
C GLU A 217 -31.41 8.78 -4.93
N ASP A 218 -31.74 10.02 -5.29
CA ASP A 218 -30.74 11.07 -5.43
C ASP A 218 -30.06 11.33 -4.08
N SER A 219 -28.73 11.26 -4.07
CA SER A 219 -27.93 11.40 -2.87
C SER A 219 -26.71 12.27 -3.14
N CYS A 220 -26.26 12.96 -2.10
CA CYS A 220 -25.06 13.78 -2.14
C CYS A 220 -23.82 12.90 -1.95
N ASP A 221 -22.94 12.89 -2.95
CA ASP A 221 -21.61 12.31 -2.86
C ASP A 221 -20.56 13.42 -2.81
N GLU A 222 -19.68 13.38 -1.80
CA GLU A 222 -18.78 14.47 -1.47
C GLU A 222 -17.32 14.10 -1.70
N PHE A 223 -16.58 15.02 -2.32
CA PHE A 223 -15.14 14.89 -2.51
C PHE A 223 -14.43 16.24 -2.25
N PRO A 224 -13.39 16.31 -1.41
CA PRO A 224 -12.72 15.21 -0.69
C PRO A 224 -13.62 14.43 0.26
N PHE A 225 -13.36 13.12 0.41
CA PHE A 225 -14.24 12.21 1.17
C PHE A 225 -14.39 12.63 2.63
N ALA A 226 -15.58 12.43 3.20
CA ALA A 226 -15.86 12.62 4.63
C ALA A 226 -14.85 11.94 5.55
N GLY A 227 -14.33 10.78 5.15
CA GLY A 227 -13.35 9.99 5.89
C GLY A 227 -11.91 10.48 5.76
N THR A 228 -11.68 11.71 5.30
CA THR A 228 -10.36 12.33 5.16
C THR A 228 -10.29 13.66 5.89
N TYR A 229 -9.08 14.11 6.25
CA TYR A 229 -8.89 15.43 6.87
C TYR A 229 -9.16 16.59 5.90
N GLN A 230 -9.09 16.34 4.59
CA GLN A 230 -9.42 17.31 3.55
C GLN A 230 -10.94 17.43 3.32
N GLY A 231 -11.73 16.49 3.85
CA GLY A 231 -13.18 16.49 3.74
C GLY A 231 -13.87 17.48 4.68
N GLY A 232 -15.18 17.63 4.51
CA GLY A 232 -15.99 18.47 5.40
C GLY A 232 -15.87 19.97 5.14
N THR A 233 -15.56 20.36 3.90
CA THR A 233 -15.72 21.75 3.47
C THR A 233 -17.20 22.12 3.51
N ASN A 234 -17.53 23.37 3.85
CA ASN A 234 -18.91 23.82 3.82
C ASN A 234 -19.49 23.64 2.41
N GLY A 235 -20.61 22.94 2.29
CA GLY A 235 -21.22 22.58 1.01
C GLY A 235 -21.56 23.77 0.12
N GLY A 236 -21.88 24.94 0.69
CA GLY A 236 -22.11 26.17 -0.08
C GLY A 236 -20.85 26.73 -0.77
N LEU A 237 -19.67 26.16 -0.51
CA LEU A 237 -18.40 26.49 -1.15
C LEU A 237 -17.94 25.40 -2.14
N CYS A 238 -18.72 24.33 -2.32
CA CYS A 238 -18.40 23.23 -3.21
C CYS A 238 -19.01 23.43 -4.59
N ALA A 239 -18.34 22.89 -5.61
CA ALA A 239 -18.93 22.73 -6.93
C ALA A 239 -20.08 21.72 -6.80
N GLU A 240 -21.29 22.03 -7.27
CA GLU A 240 -22.40 21.09 -7.27
C GLU A 240 -22.74 20.67 -8.69
N ILE A 241 -22.68 19.36 -8.95
CA ILE A 241 -22.77 18.81 -10.29
C ILE A 241 -23.72 17.62 -10.35
N VAL A 242 -24.31 17.43 -11.52
CA VAL A 242 -25.06 16.24 -11.91
C VAL A 242 -24.27 15.54 -13.01
N PRO A 243 -23.50 14.49 -12.69
CA PRO A 243 -22.82 13.67 -13.69
C PRO A 243 -23.82 12.91 -14.54
N GLN A 244 -23.67 12.97 -15.86
CA GLN A 244 -24.53 12.30 -16.82
C GLN A 244 -23.69 11.58 -17.87
N LEU A 245 -24.03 10.33 -18.16
CA LEU A 245 -23.38 9.58 -19.24
C LEU A 245 -24.16 9.77 -20.54
N THR A 246 -23.61 10.54 -21.48
CA THR A 246 -24.23 10.85 -22.76
C THR A 246 -23.33 10.34 -23.89
N ASN A 247 -23.84 9.43 -24.74
CA ASN A 247 -23.09 8.84 -25.86
C ASN A 247 -21.71 8.29 -25.45
N GLY A 248 -21.65 7.60 -24.29
CA GLY A 248 -20.42 7.03 -23.75
C GLY A 248 -19.44 8.04 -23.12
N ASN A 249 -19.80 9.32 -23.04
CA ASN A 249 -18.99 10.36 -22.41
C ASN A 249 -19.67 10.96 -21.19
N TRP A 250 -18.90 11.17 -20.11
CA TRP A 250 -19.40 11.86 -18.93
C TRP A 250 -19.47 13.37 -19.18
N THR A 251 -20.67 13.92 -19.03
CA THR A 251 -20.97 15.35 -19.05
C THR A 251 -21.45 15.79 -17.68
N PHE A 252 -21.22 17.05 -17.31
CA PHE A 252 -21.55 17.58 -15.99
C PHE A 252 -22.50 18.76 -16.13
N ARG A 253 -23.68 18.65 -15.53
CA ARG A 253 -24.67 19.73 -15.47
C ARG A 253 -24.60 20.41 -14.10
N GLU A 254 -24.60 21.73 -14.08
CA GLU A 254 -24.68 22.52 -12.85
C GLU A 254 -26.11 22.51 -12.28
N THR A 255 -26.26 22.66 -10.98
CA THR A 255 -27.57 22.84 -10.36
C THR A 255 -27.98 24.31 -10.33
N THR A 256 -29.29 24.55 -10.41
CA THR A 256 -29.83 25.91 -10.41
C THR A 256 -29.45 26.63 -9.11
N GLY A 257 -28.80 27.78 -9.23
CA GLY A 257 -28.37 28.58 -8.07
C GLY A 257 -27.00 28.20 -7.51
N HIS A 258 -26.33 27.19 -8.08
CA HIS A 258 -24.97 26.76 -7.72
C HIS A 258 -24.07 26.66 -8.94
N PRO A 259 -23.77 27.79 -9.60
CA PRO A 259 -22.88 27.77 -10.76
C PRO A 259 -21.48 27.34 -10.35
N VAL A 260 -20.83 26.53 -11.19
CA VAL A 260 -19.48 26.04 -10.94
C VAL A 260 -18.47 27.08 -11.39
N THR A 261 -17.63 27.54 -10.47
CA THR A 261 -16.62 28.58 -10.71
C THR A 261 -15.24 28.03 -11.05
N TYR A 262 -15.05 26.72 -10.90
CA TYR A 262 -13.77 26.00 -11.07
C TYR A 262 -12.68 26.47 -10.09
N LYS A 263 -13.05 27.05 -8.96
CA LYS A 263 -12.15 27.48 -7.88
C LYS A 263 -12.41 26.76 -6.56
N GLU A 264 -13.44 25.94 -6.53
CA GLU A 264 -13.88 25.20 -5.36
C GLU A 264 -12.82 24.19 -4.93
N SER A 265 -12.71 23.99 -3.62
CA SER A 265 -11.82 22.98 -3.02
C SER A 265 -12.54 21.65 -2.77
N CYS A 266 -13.82 21.56 -3.13
CA CYS A 266 -14.67 20.38 -2.99
C CYS A 266 -15.72 20.32 -4.09
N VAL A 267 -16.29 19.14 -4.29
CA VAL A 267 -17.42 18.87 -5.17
C VAL A 267 -18.48 18.07 -4.41
N ARG A 268 -19.75 18.35 -4.73
CA ARG A 268 -20.93 17.57 -4.37
C ARG A 268 -21.56 17.05 -5.66
N GLY A 269 -21.60 15.74 -5.81
CA GLY A 269 -22.25 15.07 -6.95
C GLY A 269 -23.64 14.58 -6.57
N HIS A 270 -24.60 14.78 -7.48
CA HIS A 270 -25.86 14.06 -7.46
C HIS A 270 -25.65 12.64 -7.97
N VAL A 271 -25.66 11.68 -7.06
CA VAL A 271 -25.33 10.28 -7.32
C VAL A 271 -26.45 9.39 -6.80
N PRO A 272 -26.94 8.40 -7.58
CA PRO A 272 -27.88 7.41 -7.07
C PRO A 272 -27.34 6.72 -5.81
N LEU A 273 -28.15 6.66 -4.75
CA LEU A 273 -27.77 6.16 -3.43
C LEU A 273 -27.08 4.79 -3.46
N PRO A 274 -27.51 3.81 -4.27
CA PRO A 274 -26.78 2.54 -4.37
C PRO A 274 -25.34 2.69 -4.88
N VAL A 275 -25.11 3.59 -5.84
CA VAL A 275 -23.80 3.86 -6.43
C VAL A 275 -22.90 4.59 -5.42
N ASN A 276 -23.44 5.58 -4.73
CA ASN A 276 -22.74 6.30 -3.66
C ASN A 276 -22.34 5.33 -2.52
N LYS A 277 -23.27 4.48 -2.06
CA LYS A 277 -22.99 3.43 -1.06
C LYS A 277 -21.91 2.45 -1.53
N ALA A 278 -21.93 2.03 -2.79
CA ALA A 278 -20.91 1.16 -3.35
C ALA A 278 -19.53 1.83 -3.36
N ALA A 279 -19.45 3.10 -3.76
CA ALA A 279 -18.21 3.87 -3.76
C ALA A 279 -17.65 4.10 -2.35
N GLY A 280 -18.51 4.42 -1.38
CA GLY A 280 -18.16 4.49 0.03
C GLY A 280 -17.70 3.15 0.63
N GLY A 281 -18.35 2.05 0.22
CA GLY A 281 -17.94 0.69 0.56
C GLY A 281 -16.55 0.36 0.04
N LYS A 282 -16.21 0.77 -1.19
CA LYS A 282 -14.85 0.65 -1.75
C LYS A 282 -13.83 1.40 -0.91
N TYR A 283 -14.10 2.66 -0.53
CA TYR A 283 -13.21 3.44 0.34
C TYR A 283 -12.98 2.70 1.68
N GLY A 284 -14.05 2.21 2.32
CA GLY A 284 -13.95 1.45 3.56
C GLY A 284 -13.15 0.15 3.43
N SER A 285 -13.29 -0.57 2.31
CA SER A 285 -12.50 -1.76 2.00
C SER A 285 -11.03 -1.44 1.72
N PHE A 286 -10.77 -0.36 0.99
CA PHE A 286 -9.42 0.14 0.70
C PHE A 286 -8.65 0.49 1.98
N VAL A 287 -9.29 1.22 2.90
CA VAL A 287 -8.70 1.53 4.23
C VAL A 287 -8.28 0.26 4.97
N GLN A 288 -9.10 -0.80 4.91
CA GLN A 288 -8.81 -2.06 5.59
C GLN A 288 -7.70 -2.86 4.89
N THR A 289 -7.80 -3.03 3.58
CA THR A 289 -6.88 -3.85 2.78
C THR A 289 -5.49 -3.23 2.65
N GLN A 290 -5.41 -1.90 2.58
CA GLN A 290 -4.13 -1.17 2.61
C GLN A 290 -3.68 -0.83 4.03
N ARG A 291 -4.47 -1.23 5.03
CA ARG A 291 -4.26 -0.94 6.45
C ARG A 291 -3.97 0.54 6.73
N LEU A 292 -4.63 1.46 6.03
CA LEU A 292 -4.39 2.90 6.22
C LEU A 292 -4.69 3.27 7.67
N ILE A 293 -3.73 3.76 8.44
CA ILE A 293 -3.93 4.25 9.80
C ILE A 293 -4.30 5.74 9.80
N ASP A 294 -4.66 6.29 10.95
CA ASP A 294 -4.98 7.72 11.05
C ASP A 294 -3.83 8.59 10.53
N THR A 295 -4.15 9.69 9.88
CA THR A 295 -3.21 10.62 9.21
C THR A 295 -2.40 10.04 8.04
N GLU A 296 -2.47 8.72 7.80
CA GLU A 296 -1.75 8.10 6.70
C GLU A 296 -2.27 8.59 5.36
N ALA A 297 -1.33 8.88 4.47
CA ALA A 297 -1.63 9.52 3.23
C ALA A 297 -1.79 8.52 2.07
N PHE A 298 -2.74 8.82 1.20
CA PHE A 298 -3.06 8.04 0.00
C PHE A 298 -3.37 8.96 -1.17
N THR A 299 -3.40 8.40 -2.38
CA THR A 299 -3.87 9.10 -3.58
C THR A 299 -5.20 8.54 -4.05
N VAL A 300 -5.91 9.32 -4.84
CA VAL A 300 -7.16 8.89 -5.49
C VAL A 300 -6.94 9.03 -6.98
N SER A 301 -7.29 7.99 -7.73
CA SER A 301 -7.23 7.98 -9.19
C SER A 301 -8.54 7.46 -9.77
N TRP A 302 -8.66 7.52 -11.09
CA TRP A 302 -9.80 6.96 -11.80
C TRP A 302 -9.37 6.29 -13.11
N THR A 303 -10.17 5.34 -13.56
CA THR A 303 -9.97 4.60 -14.82
C THR A 303 -11.25 4.56 -15.63
N THR A 304 -11.13 4.41 -16.94
CA THR A 304 -12.26 4.17 -17.85
C THR A 304 -12.70 2.71 -17.81
#